data_AF-D5ZV95-F1
#
_entry.id   AF-D5ZV95-F1
#
_cell.length_a   1.000
_cell.length_b   1.000
_cell.length_c   1.000
_cell.angle_alpha   90.00
_cell.angle_beta   90.00
_cell.angle_gamma   90.00
#
_symmetry.space_group_name_H-M   'P 1'
#
loop_
_entity.id
_entity.type
_entity.pdbx_description
1 polymer ?
#
loop_
_entity_poly.entity_id
_entity_poly.type
_entity_poly.pdbx_seq_one_letter_code
_entity_poly.pdbx_strand_id
1 'polypeptide(L)'
;MSRDMSEATHARHGRTTHRRWTPAGLAELCRAAFHTWWARRHGHAPPACGTGAARPPAAAAGEGALWRMRTTVKDAPGSLAALCTALAERHVDILSLQTHPLGGATVDEFLLRVPAGLTGPDLTGAVSRAGGADTWIERADAHDLVDAPTRVLGLAARAAQDTSELPLVLRQLLGRCTIRSLPAAPFGGHGTAPAVPVEGTLEGTVMRLRAPEGGLITVERPRLPFTPAEFARARALVDLDARLGPRIPRGRDVLTLPEGSDISVRRADTGDLPAARAMHERCSERTLRMRYHGPVGDADRYLNHLLGPRFGRTLAAQTASGRVVGLGHLLWDGDETEVALIVEDAWQRRGVGGELLARLVALAAEAGCATVYAVTQASNTGMVAAMRGLGLPLDYQIEEGTLVLTARLDAEPAVGRLFELRGPRTGIGRS
;
A
#
# COMPACT_ATOMS: atom_id res chain seq x y z
N MET A 1 -58.97 -21.02 -33.69
CA MET A 1 -58.80 -21.34 -35.13
C MET A 1 -57.33 -21.07 -35.42
N SER A 2 -56.43 -22.06 -35.32
CA SER A 2 -56.21 -23.20 -36.22
C SER A 2 -55.74 -22.79 -37.61
N ARG A 3 -54.43 -23.00 -37.85
CA ARG A 3 -53.80 -23.52 -39.09
C ARG A 3 -53.80 -22.62 -40.35
N ASP A 4 -52.81 -22.71 -41.27
CA ASP A 4 -51.58 -23.53 -41.33
C ASP A 4 -50.52 -22.89 -42.26
N MET A 5 -49.31 -23.48 -42.31
CA MET A 5 -48.36 -23.66 -43.46
C MET A 5 -48.30 -22.61 -44.61
N SER A 6 -47.17 -22.24 -45.24
CA SER A 6 -45.87 -22.91 -45.50
C SER A 6 -44.88 -21.86 -46.11
N GLU A 7 -43.60 -22.04 -46.48
CA GLU A 7 -42.64 -23.17 -46.50
C GLU A 7 -41.16 -22.65 -46.54
N ALA A 8 -40.13 -23.47 -46.29
CA ALA A 8 -39.05 -23.95 -47.21
C ALA A 8 -38.45 -22.96 -48.24
N THR A 9 -37.14 -22.92 -48.55
CA THR A 9 -35.94 -23.65 -48.08
C THR A 9 -34.70 -22.90 -48.60
N HIS A 10 -33.60 -22.80 -47.84
CA HIS A 10 -32.24 -23.15 -48.32
C HIS A 10 -31.15 -22.97 -47.25
N ALA A 11 -30.51 -24.09 -46.89
CA ALA A 11 -29.26 -24.07 -46.14
C ALA A 11 -28.05 -23.89 -47.07
N ARG A 12 -27.02 -23.18 -46.60
CA ARG A 12 -25.65 -23.37 -47.12
C ARG A 12 -24.64 -23.37 -45.96
N HIS A 13 -23.93 -24.48 -45.83
CA HIS A 13 -22.93 -24.68 -44.77
C HIS A 13 -21.73 -23.73 -44.93
N GLY A 14 -21.36 -23.06 -43.82
CA GLY A 14 -20.01 -22.52 -43.60
C GLY A 14 -19.47 -23.10 -42.29
N ARG A 15 -18.60 -24.12 -42.36
CA ARG A 15 -17.98 -24.71 -41.16
C ARG A 15 -16.84 -23.81 -40.68
N THR A 16 -17.06 -23.02 -39.63
CA THR A 16 -15.97 -22.39 -38.89
C THR A 16 -15.27 -23.43 -38.00
N THR A 17 -14.02 -23.71 -38.32
CA THR A 17 -13.16 -24.62 -37.54
C THR A 17 -12.76 -23.96 -36.22
N HIS A 18 -13.42 -24.32 -35.12
CA HIS A 18 -12.96 -23.97 -33.78
C HIS A 18 -11.58 -24.63 -33.53
N ARG A 19 -10.51 -23.85 -33.72
CA ARG A 19 -9.14 -24.23 -33.39
C ARG A 19 -9.04 -24.34 -31.86
N ARG A 20 -9.21 -25.55 -31.31
CA ARG A 20 -9.00 -25.81 -29.88
C ARG A 20 -7.52 -25.62 -29.56
N TRP A 21 -7.20 -24.65 -28.71
CA TRP A 21 -5.86 -24.48 -28.15
C TRP A 21 -5.68 -25.48 -27.02
N THR A 22 -4.69 -26.36 -27.12
CA THR A 22 -4.32 -27.27 -26.03
C THR A 22 -3.44 -26.54 -25.02
N PRO A 23 -3.51 -26.86 -23.70
CA PRO A 23 -2.73 -26.16 -22.67
C PRO A 23 -1.21 -26.14 -22.91
N ALA A 24 -0.66 -27.16 -23.60
CA ALA A 24 0.74 -27.23 -23.96
C ALA A 24 1.18 -26.13 -24.96
N GLY A 25 0.33 -25.76 -25.93
CA GLY A 25 0.68 -24.76 -26.94
C GLY A 25 0.73 -23.32 -26.40
N LEU A 26 -0.02 -23.03 -25.33
CA LEU A 26 0.07 -21.76 -24.61
C LEU A 26 1.33 -21.67 -23.74
N ALA A 27 1.74 -22.78 -23.12
CA ALA A 27 2.98 -22.83 -22.34
C ALA A 27 4.23 -22.57 -23.21
N GLU A 28 4.27 -23.09 -24.45
CA GLU A 28 5.42 -22.92 -25.34
C GLU A 28 5.56 -21.48 -25.87
N LEU A 29 4.45 -20.83 -26.25
CA LEU A 29 4.43 -19.42 -26.66
C LEU A 29 4.85 -18.48 -25.51
N CYS A 30 4.39 -18.74 -24.29
CA CYS A 30 4.84 -18.00 -23.11
C CYS A 30 6.32 -18.22 -22.81
N ARG A 31 6.86 -19.45 -23.00
CA ARG A 31 8.29 -19.71 -22.82
C ARG A 31 9.16 -19.03 -23.88
N ALA A 32 8.71 -19.00 -25.14
CA ALA A 32 9.43 -18.31 -26.23
C ALA A 32 9.48 -16.78 -26.02
N ALA A 33 8.37 -16.18 -25.59
CA ALA A 33 8.30 -14.75 -25.26
C ALA A 33 9.14 -14.41 -24.00
N PHE A 34 9.10 -15.27 -22.97
CA PHE A 34 9.88 -15.09 -21.75
C PHE A 34 11.39 -15.21 -22.01
N HIS A 35 11.84 -16.18 -22.82
CA HIS A 35 13.26 -16.30 -23.18
C HIS A 35 13.76 -15.14 -24.06
N THR A 36 12.95 -14.60 -24.99
CA THR A 36 13.36 -13.41 -25.76
C THR A 36 13.36 -12.12 -24.94
N TRP A 37 12.51 -12.01 -23.92
CA TRP A 37 12.54 -10.91 -22.96
C TRP A 37 13.75 -11.02 -22.00
N TRP A 38 14.04 -12.23 -21.50
CA TRP A 38 15.16 -12.48 -20.58
C TRP A 38 16.53 -12.36 -21.26
N ALA A 39 16.68 -12.87 -22.48
CA ALA A 39 17.92 -12.75 -23.27
C ALA A 39 18.25 -11.30 -23.67
N ARG A 40 17.27 -10.38 -23.67
CA ARG A 40 17.50 -8.94 -23.87
C ARG A 40 17.94 -8.20 -22.60
N ARG A 41 17.92 -8.84 -21.42
CA ARG A 41 18.19 -8.18 -20.14
C ARG A 41 19.61 -8.39 -19.61
N HIS A 42 20.31 -9.44 -20.04
CA HIS A 42 21.72 -9.68 -19.67
C HIS A 42 22.51 -10.26 -20.85
N GLY A 43 23.33 -9.45 -21.52
CA GLY A 43 24.15 -9.99 -22.61
C GLY A 43 24.83 -9.01 -23.58
N HIS A 44 25.43 -7.90 -23.11
CA HIS A 44 26.48 -7.24 -23.89
C HIS A 44 27.62 -6.72 -23.00
N ALA A 45 28.70 -7.52 -22.93
CA ALA A 45 30.04 -6.98 -22.69
C ALA A 45 30.48 -6.14 -23.90
N PRO A 46 31.34 -5.12 -23.73
CA PRO A 46 31.64 -4.17 -24.79
C PRO A 46 32.55 -4.75 -25.89
N PRO A 47 32.30 -4.44 -27.18
CA PRO A 47 33.31 -4.63 -28.23
C PRO A 47 34.41 -3.56 -28.11
N ALA A 48 35.61 -3.89 -28.57
CA ALA A 48 36.77 -3.01 -28.50
C ALA A 48 36.70 -1.81 -29.46
N CYS A 49 37.58 -0.83 -29.22
CA CYS A 49 37.65 0.48 -29.90
C CYS A 49 37.83 0.39 -31.44
N GLY A 50 37.21 1.32 -32.18
CA GLY A 50 37.42 1.49 -33.62
C GLY A 50 36.72 2.71 -34.24
N THR A 51 37.44 3.83 -34.34
CA THR A 51 37.25 4.95 -35.31
C THR A 51 35.88 5.61 -35.52
N GLY A 52 35.80 6.90 -35.17
CA GLY A 52 35.42 7.92 -36.15
C GLY A 52 33.95 8.19 -36.46
N ALA A 53 33.17 8.70 -35.49
CA ALA A 53 31.95 9.47 -35.77
C ALA A 53 31.82 10.63 -34.77
N ALA A 54 31.41 11.81 -35.25
CA ALA A 54 31.27 12.98 -34.40
C ALA A 54 30.16 12.77 -33.35
N ARG A 55 30.51 12.97 -32.07
CA ARG A 55 29.57 12.80 -30.95
C ARG A 55 28.51 13.90 -31.01
N PRO A 56 27.20 13.61 -31.13
CA PRO A 56 26.17 14.61 -30.87
C PRO A 56 26.35 15.12 -29.43
N PRO A 57 26.11 16.41 -29.14
CA PRO A 57 26.31 16.94 -27.80
C PRO A 57 25.46 16.12 -26.82
N ALA A 58 26.13 15.50 -25.85
CA ALA A 58 25.46 14.76 -24.80
C ALA A 58 24.56 15.76 -24.04
N ALA A 59 23.24 15.57 -24.11
CA ALA A 59 22.32 16.31 -23.28
C ALA A 59 22.76 16.10 -21.82
N ALA A 60 23.09 17.20 -21.14
CA ALA A 60 23.51 17.13 -19.76
C ALA A 60 22.38 16.48 -18.94
N ALA A 61 22.71 15.44 -18.18
CA ALA A 61 21.78 14.86 -17.22
C ALA A 61 21.51 15.93 -16.15
N GLY A 62 20.40 16.66 -16.30
CA GLY A 62 20.17 17.88 -15.53
C GLY A 62 20.08 17.62 -14.04
N GLU A 63 20.93 18.32 -13.27
CA GLU A 63 20.98 18.39 -11.80
C GLU A 63 19.74 19.15 -11.24
N GLY A 64 18.56 18.79 -11.71
CA GLY A 64 17.28 19.35 -11.30
C GLY A 64 16.56 18.42 -10.34
N ALA A 65 16.01 18.98 -9.28
CA ALA A 65 15.27 18.24 -8.27
C ALA A 65 13.80 18.07 -8.72
N LEU A 66 13.19 16.90 -8.46
CA LEU A 66 11.77 16.65 -8.79
C LEU A 66 10.84 17.28 -7.76
N TRP A 67 9.83 18.04 -8.17
CA TRP A 67 8.83 18.65 -7.30
C TRP A 67 7.42 18.37 -7.81
N ARG A 68 6.48 18.22 -6.88
CA ARG A 68 5.05 18.24 -7.17
C ARG A 68 4.49 19.59 -6.77
N MET A 69 3.71 20.18 -7.66
CA MET A 69 3.04 21.46 -7.42
C MET A 69 1.56 21.33 -7.76
N ARG A 70 0.69 21.92 -6.95
CA ARG A 70 -0.71 22.13 -7.27
C ARG A 70 -1.05 23.60 -7.06
N THR A 71 -1.75 24.21 -8.01
CA THR A 71 -2.15 25.62 -7.93
C THR A 71 -3.55 25.80 -8.50
N THR A 72 -4.31 26.75 -7.96
CA THR A 72 -5.64 27.11 -8.46
C THR A 72 -5.52 28.32 -9.36
N VAL A 73 -6.00 28.23 -10.60
CA VAL A 73 -6.10 29.37 -11.52
C VAL A 73 -7.54 29.60 -11.97
N LYS A 74 -7.82 30.79 -12.49
CA LYS A 74 -9.11 31.10 -13.11
C LYS A 74 -9.30 30.27 -14.37
N ASP A 75 -10.47 29.67 -14.55
CA ASP A 75 -10.84 29.01 -15.80
C ASP A 75 -11.11 30.08 -16.88
N ALA A 76 -10.07 30.39 -17.64
CA ALA A 76 -10.08 31.38 -18.71
C ALA A 76 -8.97 31.08 -19.72
N PRO A 77 -9.18 31.38 -21.02
CA PRO A 77 -8.14 31.28 -22.03
C PRO A 77 -6.90 32.07 -21.64
N GLY A 78 -5.73 31.43 -21.64
CA GLY A 78 -4.44 32.03 -21.31
C GLY A 78 -3.97 31.87 -19.86
N SER A 79 -4.83 31.52 -18.89
CA SER A 79 -4.41 31.35 -17.48
C SER A 79 -3.26 30.33 -17.32
N LEU A 80 -3.44 29.12 -17.88
CA LEU A 80 -2.41 28.09 -17.88
C LEU A 80 -1.17 28.48 -18.70
N ALA A 81 -1.35 29.26 -19.78
CA ALA A 81 -0.21 29.74 -20.58
C ALA A 81 0.66 30.73 -19.80
N ALA A 82 0.06 31.59 -18.98
CA ALA A 82 0.78 32.49 -18.08
C ALA A 82 1.59 31.70 -17.03
N LEU A 83 1.01 30.65 -16.42
CA LEU A 83 1.73 29.75 -15.52
C LEU A 83 2.94 29.09 -16.20
N CYS A 84 2.71 28.44 -17.36
CA CYS A 84 3.78 27.75 -18.09
C CYS A 84 4.89 28.72 -18.53
N THR A 85 4.55 29.96 -18.87
CA THR A 85 5.53 31.01 -19.21
C THR A 85 6.39 31.38 -17.99
N ALA A 86 5.78 31.63 -16.83
CA ALA A 86 6.50 31.98 -15.61
C ALA A 86 7.39 30.83 -15.07
N LEU A 87 7.02 29.57 -15.32
CA LEU A 87 7.85 28.40 -15.04
C LEU A 87 9.03 28.31 -16.04
N ALA A 88 8.77 28.53 -17.34
CA ALA A 88 9.81 28.51 -18.37
C ALA A 88 10.86 29.61 -18.20
N GLU A 89 10.46 30.82 -17.78
CA GLU A 89 11.37 31.92 -17.40
C GLU A 89 12.32 31.57 -16.25
N ARG A 90 12.00 30.53 -15.46
CA ARG A 90 12.83 30.01 -14.37
C ARG A 90 13.54 28.71 -14.74
N HIS A 91 13.54 28.34 -16.02
CA HIS A 91 14.08 27.08 -16.55
C HIS A 91 13.52 25.83 -15.84
N VAL A 92 12.27 25.91 -15.38
CA VAL A 92 11.56 24.76 -14.81
C VAL A 92 10.95 23.94 -15.92
N ASP A 93 11.29 22.65 -15.95
CA ASP A 93 10.81 21.68 -16.94
C ASP A 93 9.53 21.00 -16.42
N ILE A 94 8.49 20.96 -17.25
CA ILE A 94 7.15 20.42 -16.91
C ILE A 94 7.06 19.00 -17.45
N LEU A 95 7.20 18.03 -16.54
CA LEU A 95 7.24 16.60 -16.86
C LEU A 95 5.84 16.01 -17.04
N SER A 96 4.85 16.55 -16.32
CA SER A 96 3.44 16.17 -16.41
C SER A 96 2.55 17.31 -15.91
N LEU A 97 1.35 17.40 -16.47
CA LEU A 97 0.31 18.35 -16.09
C LEU A 97 -1.05 17.63 -16.07
N GLN A 98 -1.83 17.86 -15.02
CA GLN A 98 -3.22 17.45 -14.90
C GLN A 98 -4.10 18.62 -14.46
N THR A 99 -5.06 18.99 -15.31
CA THR A 99 -6.06 20.01 -15.00
C THR A 99 -7.30 19.38 -14.38
N HIS A 100 -7.80 19.95 -13.30
CA HIS A 100 -9.02 19.52 -12.60
C HIS A 100 -10.02 20.68 -12.52
N PRO A 101 -11.08 20.69 -13.34
CA PRO A 101 -12.09 21.75 -13.34
C PRO A 101 -12.83 21.88 -11.99
N LEU A 102 -13.03 23.12 -11.56
CA LEU A 102 -13.66 23.51 -10.30
C LEU A 102 -14.60 24.72 -10.54
N GLY A 103 -15.56 24.56 -11.45
CA GLY A 103 -16.51 25.63 -11.80
C GLY A 103 -15.84 26.78 -12.55
N GLY A 104 -15.68 27.94 -11.91
CA GLY A 104 -15.02 29.12 -12.50
C GLY A 104 -13.48 29.13 -12.35
N ALA A 105 -12.90 28.05 -11.81
CA ALA A 105 -11.48 27.87 -11.60
C ALA A 105 -11.04 26.47 -12.07
N THR A 106 -9.75 26.30 -12.31
CA THR A 106 -9.11 24.99 -12.48
C THR A 106 -8.03 24.80 -11.42
N VAL A 107 -7.92 23.58 -10.92
CA VAL A 107 -6.80 23.13 -10.08
C VAL A 107 -5.83 22.39 -10.97
N ASP A 108 -4.66 22.97 -11.23
CA ASP A 108 -3.62 22.38 -12.08
C ASP A 108 -2.56 21.72 -11.19
N GLU A 109 -2.35 20.41 -11.38
CA GLU A 109 -1.31 19.61 -10.73
C GLU A 109 -0.17 19.34 -11.73
N PHE A 110 1.03 19.80 -11.37
CA PHE A 110 2.25 19.70 -12.17
C PHE A 110 3.25 18.76 -11.49
N LEU A 111 3.94 17.96 -12.30
CA LEU A 111 5.23 17.36 -11.94
C LEU A 111 6.33 18.16 -12.63
N LEU A 112 7.27 18.67 -11.84
CA LEU A 112 8.28 19.63 -12.26
C LEU A 112 9.68 19.10 -12.02
N ARG A 113 10.60 19.35 -12.97
CA ARG A 113 12.05 19.28 -12.73
C ARG A 113 12.57 20.70 -12.59
N VAL A 114 13.01 21.03 -11.38
CA VAL A 114 13.38 22.38 -10.97
C VAL A 114 14.92 22.47 -10.87
N PRO A 115 15.58 23.46 -11.49
CA PRO A 115 17.03 23.63 -11.40
C PRO A 115 17.57 23.74 -9.97
N ALA A 116 18.79 23.26 -9.73
CA ALA A 116 19.49 23.50 -8.48
C ALA A 116 19.60 25.00 -8.18
N GLY A 117 19.24 25.39 -6.96
CA GLY A 117 19.26 26.77 -6.48
C GLY A 117 17.91 27.50 -6.48
N LEU A 118 16.88 27.01 -7.18
CA LEU A 118 15.53 27.56 -7.08
C LEU A 118 14.76 26.93 -5.90
N THR A 119 14.19 27.75 -5.02
CA THR A 119 13.50 27.28 -3.82
C THR A 119 11.97 27.19 -4.00
N GLY A 120 11.30 26.48 -3.10
CA GLY A 120 9.83 26.41 -3.06
C GLY A 120 9.17 27.80 -2.99
N PRO A 121 9.61 28.71 -2.11
CA PRO A 121 9.14 30.11 -2.10
C PRO A 121 9.32 30.86 -3.43
N ASP A 122 10.40 30.63 -4.18
CA ASP A 122 10.62 31.27 -5.48
C ASP A 122 9.59 30.81 -6.51
N LEU A 123 9.31 29.50 -6.54
CA LEU A 123 8.27 28.89 -7.38
C LEU A 123 6.89 29.43 -7.02
N THR A 124 6.50 29.39 -5.75
CA THR A 124 5.22 29.94 -5.28
C THR A 124 5.09 31.42 -5.66
N GLY A 125 6.14 32.22 -5.47
CA GLY A 125 6.14 33.63 -5.86
C GLY A 125 6.01 33.86 -7.37
N ALA A 126 6.62 33.02 -8.21
CA ALA A 126 6.47 33.09 -9.66
C ALA A 126 5.04 32.72 -10.11
N VAL A 127 4.50 31.63 -9.57
CA VAL A 127 3.15 31.12 -9.85
C VAL A 127 2.08 32.12 -9.42
N SER A 128 2.21 32.74 -8.23
CA SER A 128 1.25 33.75 -7.78
C SER A 128 1.29 35.04 -8.59
N ARG A 129 2.46 35.47 -9.11
CA ARG A 129 2.52 36.59 -10.08
C ARG A 129 1.88 36.23 -11.42
N ALA A 130 1.89 34.97 -11.80
CA ALA A 130 1.22 34.45 -13.01
C ALA A 130 -0.28 34.15 -12.79
N GLY A 131 -0.85 34.46 -11.62
CA GLY A 131 -2.29 34.31 -11.33
C GLY A 131 -2.68 33.03 -10.57
N GLY A 132 -1.71 32.25 -10.10
CA GLY A 132 -1.94 31.05 -9.27
C GLY A 132 -2.22 31.37 -7.79
N ALA A 133 -3.37 30.91 -7.31
CA ALA A 133 -3.77 30.93 -5.90
C ALA A 133 -3.58 29.56 -5.24
N ASP A 134 -3.71 29.50 -3.91
CA ASP A 134 -3.69 28.26 -3.09
C ASP A 134 -2.55 27.28 -3.45
N THR A 135 -1.38 27.84 -3.78
CA THR A 135 -0.29 27.08 -4.38
C THR A 135 0.41 26.23 -3.32
N TRP A 136 0.35 24.92 -3.51
CA TRP A 136 0.97 23.92 -2.65
C TRP A 136 2.09 23.21 -3.42
N ILE A 137 3.25 23.06 -2.77
CA ILE A 137 4.47 22.53 -3.37
C ILE A 137 5.14 21.55 -2.40
N GLU A 138 5.58 20.40 -2.90
CA GLU A 138 6.40 19.44 -2.15
C GLU A 138 7.48 18.79 -3.04
N ARG A 139 8.44 18.11 -2.40
CA ARG A 139 9.42 17.26 -3.07
C ARG A 139 8.70 16.03 -3.66
N ALA A 140 8.97 15.70 -4.91
CA ALA A 140 8.50 14.48 -5.59
C ALA A 140 9.64 13.47 -5.74
N ASP A 141 9.30 12.22 -6.00
CA ASP A 141 10.27 11.14 -6.21
C ASP A 141 10.14 10.46 -7.60
N ALA A 142 10.97 9.46 -7.87
CA ALA A 142 11.02 8.80 -9.18
C ALA A 142 9.73 8.03 -9.55
N HIS A 143 8.91 7.62 -8.58
CA HIS A 143 7.63 6.94 -8.83
C HIS A 143 6.54 7.91 -9.33
N ASP A 144 6.66 9.21 -9.04
CA ASP A 144 5.73 10.23 -9.56
C ASP A 144 5.85 10.42 -11.08
N LEU A 145 6.98 9.99 -11.69
CA LEU A 145 7.19 10.01 -13.14
C LEU A 145 6.27 9.03 -13.91
N VAL A 146 5.63 8.08 -13.21
CA VAL A 146 4.69 7.14 -13.83
C VAL A 146 3.39 7.86 -14.16
N ASP A 147 2.94 7.74 -15.42
CA ASP A 147 1.69 8.36 -15.86
C ASP A 147 0.48 7.87 -15.04
N ALA A 148 -0.48 8.77 -14.80
CA ALA A 148 -1.61 8.46 -13.93
C ALA A 148 -2.47 7.27 -14.42
N PRO A 149 -2.76 7.08 -15.72
CA PRO A 149 -3.41 5.86 -16.22
C PRO A 149 -2.67 4.57 -15.82
N THR A 150 -1.37 4.47 -16.09
CA THR A 150 -0.55 3.31 -15.69
C THR A 150 -0.55 3.12 -14.17
N ARG A 151 -0.40 4.21 -13.40
CA ARG A 151 -0.45 4.16 -11.93
C ARG A 151 -1.80 3.64 -11.42
N VAL A 152 -2.92 4.13 -11.96
CA VAL A 152 -4.27 3.70 -11.58
C VAL A 152 -4.52 2.23 -11.94
N LEU A 153 -4.02 1.75 -13.08
CA LEU A 153 -4.12 0.33 -13.45
C LEU A 153 -3.31 -0.57 -12.52
N GLY A 154 -2.09 -0.16 -12.11
CA GLY A 154 -1.29 -0.88 -11.12
C GLY A 154 -1.96 -0.94 -9.75
N LEU A 155 -2.53 0.19 -9.31
CA LEU A 155 -3.32 0.31 -8.08
C LEU A 155 -4.57 -0.60 -8.10
N ALA A 156 -5.31 -0.62 -9.20
CA ALA A 156 -6.45 -1.52 -9.40
C ALA A 156 -6.04 -3.00 -9.39
N ALA A 157 -4.91 -3.36 -10.03
CA ALA A 157 -4.39 -4.71 -10.02
C ALA A 157 -3.95 -5.17 -8.61
N ARG A 158 -3.41 -4.27 -7.78
CA ARG A 158 -3.07 -4.54 -6.37
C ARG A 158 -4.31 -4.76 -5.51
N ALA A 159 -5.32 -3.89 -5.62
CA ALA A 159 -6.62 -4.08 -4.95
C ALA A 159 -7.34 -5.37 -5.39
N ALA A 160 -7.11 -5.83 -6.63
CA ALA A 160 -7.64 -7.10 -7.13
C ALA A 160 -6.98 -8.36 -6.53
N GLN A 161 -5.87 -8.26 -5.79
CA GLN A 161 -5.18 -9.41 -5.19
C GLN A 161 -5.57 -9.69 -3.73
N ASP A 162 -5.72 -8.63 -2.91
CA ASP A 162 -6.05 -8.73 -1.49
C ASP A 162 -7.01 -7.60 -1.08
N THR A 163 -8.17 -7.93 -0.53
CA THR A 163 -9.19 -6.99 -0.05
C THR A 163 -8.69 -6.02 1.03
N SER A 164 -7.59 -6.35 1.72
CA SER A 164 -6.92 -5.48 2.70
C SER A 164 -6.09 -4.36 2.09
N GLU A 165 -5.85 -4.38 0.78
CA GLU A 165 -5.12 -3.32 0.07
C GLU A 165 -5.96 -2.07 -0.19
N LEU A 166 -7.30 -2.13 -0.14
CA LEU A 166 -8.15 -0.99 -0.52
C LEU A 166 -7.79 0.33 0.19
N PRO A 167 -7.58 0.38 1.53
CA PRO A 167 -7.13 1.60 2.20
C PRO A 167 -5.75 2.08 1.72
N LEU A 168 -4.78 1.19 1.59
CA LEU A 168 -3.43 1.52 1.13
C LEU A 168 -3.42 2.05 -0.31
N VAL A 169 -4.21 1.44 -1.18
CA VAL A 169 -4.37 1.82 -2.58
C VAL A 169 -5.13 3.15 -2.71
N LEU A 170 -6.13 3.41 -1.86
CA LEU A 170 -6.77 4.74 -1.75
C LEU A 170 -5.78 5.81 -1.30
N ARG A 171 -4.90 5.51 -0.33
CA ARG A 171 -3.83 6.43 0.10
C ARG A 171 -2.87 6.74 -1.07
N GLN A 172 -2.38 5.71 -1.76
CA GLN A 172 -1.51 5.88 -2.93
C GLN A 172 -2.20 6.61 -4.10
N LEU A 173 -3.52 6.49 -4.26
CA LEU A 173 -4.31 7.20 -5.28
C LEU A 173 -4.49 8.70 -4.97
N LEU A 174 -4.64 9.06 -3.69
CA LEU A 174 -5.00 10.40 -3.22
C LEU A 174 -3.83 11.19 -2.61
N GLY A 175 -2.68 10.54 -2.41
CA GLY A 175 -1.48 11.11 -1.82
C GLY A 175 -1.50 11.10 -0.29
N ARG A 176 -1.01 12.17 0.33
CA ARG A 176 -0.97 12.33 1.78
C ARG A 176 -2.38 12.58 2.33
N CYS A 177 -3.04 11.51 2.77
CA CYS A 177 -4.32 11.53 3.46
C CYS A 177 -4.40 10.46 4.57
N THR A 178 -5.24 10.74 5.56
CA THR A 178 -5.63 9.83 6.63
C THR A 178 -6.89 9.09 6.17
N ILE A 179 -6.92 7.76 6.35
CA ILE A 179 -8.08 6.93 6.00
C ILE A 179 -8.62 6.28 7.27
N ARG A 180 -9.93 6.42 7.50
CA ARG A 180 -10.64 5.83 8.64
C ARG A 180 -11.79 4.99 8.13
N SER A 181 -11.80 3.71 8.48
CA SER A 181 -12.89 2.77 8.14
C SER A 181 -13.77 2.54 9.37
N LEU A 182 -15.07 2.79 9.24
CA LEU A 182 -16.07 2.54 10.27
C LEU A 182 -17.00 1.39 9.81
N PRO A 183 -17.26 0.36 10.65
CA PRO A 183 -18.12 -0.75 10.29
C PRO A 183 -19.60 -0.34 10.19
N ALA A 184 -20.39 -1.12 9.45
CA ALA A 184 -21.83 -0.89 9.22
C ALA A 184 -22.67 -0.83 10.51
N ALA A 185 -22.23 -1.55 11.54
CA ALA A 185 -22.78 -1.50 12.89
C ALA A 185 -21.65 -1.13 13.86
N PRO A 186 -21.63 0.10 14.40
CA PRO A 186 -20.62 0.50 15.38
C PRO A 186 -20.74 -0.30 16.68
N PHE A 187 -19.63 -0.40 17.41
CA PHE A 187 -19.56 -1.14 18.66
C PHE A 187 -20.53 -0.55 19.71
N GLY A 188 -21.38 -1.39 20.31
CA GLY A 188 -22.18 -1.05 21.48
C GLY A 188 -23.47 -0.21 21.27
N GLY A 189 -23.70 0.41 20.12
CA GLY A 189 -24.79 1.38 19.93
C GLY A 189 -25.94 0.96 19.01
N HIS A 190 -27.17 1.41 19.32
CA HIS A 190 -28.30 1.48 18.37
C HIS A 190 -28.10 2.64 17.36
N GLY A 191 -26.87 2.88 16.93
CA GLY A 191 -26.52 3.94 15.99
C GLY A 191 -26.62 3.42 14.57
N THR A 192 -27.58 3.93 13.80
CA THR A 192 -27.50 3.87 12.34
C THR A 192 -26.20 4.56 11.92
N ALA A 193 -25.39 3.88 11.10
CA ALA A 193 -24.27 4.54 10.43
C ALA A 193 -24.81 5.80 9.70
N PRO A 194 -24.11 6.94 9.76
CA PRO A 194 -24.61 8.18 9.17
C PRO A 194 -24.96 7.94 7.69
N ALA A 195 -26.15 8.41 7.29
CA ALA A 195 -26.75 8.10 6.00
C ALA A 195 -26.02 8.80 4.84
N VAL A 196 -24.84 8.28 4.48
CA VAL A 196 -24.08 8.72 3.32
C VAL A 196 -24.81 8.26 2.05
N PRO A 197 -25.05 9.15 1.05
CA PRO A 197 -25.63 8.78 -0.23
C PRO A 197 -24.85 7.63 -0.89
N VAL A 198 -25.51 6.87 -1.77
CA VAL A 198 -24.86 5.78 -2.54
C VAL A 198 -23.62 6.30 -3.30
N GLU A 199 -23.67 7.55 -3.73
CA GLU A 199 -22.60 8.23 -4.47
C GLU A 199 -21.45 8.76 -3.60
N GLY A 200 -21.57 8.73 -2.27
CA GLY A 200 -20.66 9.36 -1.30
C GLY A 200 -20.95 10.85 -1.02
N THR A 201 -20.13 11.50 -0.18
CA THR A 201 -20.09 12.97 -0.05
C THR A 201 -18.65 13.50 -0.19
N LEU A 202 -18.55 14.76 -0.64
CA LEU A 202 -17.31 15.51 -0.79
C LEU A 202 -17.49 16.89 -0.14
N GLU A 203 -16.73 17.16 0.91
CA GLU A 203 -16.82 18.35 1.76
C GLU A 203 -15.42 18.94 1.95
N GLY A 204 -14.94 19.67 0.93
CA GLY A 204 -13.63 20.31 0.97
C GLY A 204 -12.49 19.32 1.17
N THR A 205 -11.88 19.30 2.35
CA THR A 205 -10.76 18.43 2.75
C THR A 205 -11.17 17.01 3.15
N VAL A 206 -12.47 16.72 3.23
CA VAL A 206 -13.02 15.41 3.64
C VAL A 206 -13.84 14.80 2.51
N MET A 207 -13.66 13.51 2.25
CA MET A 207 -14.59 12.72 1.44
C MET A 207 -15.08 11.49 2.20
N ARG A 208 -16.32 11.09 1.93
CA ARG A 208 -17.00 9.96 2.56
C ARG A 208 -17.52 9.01 1.49
N LEU A 209 -17.07 7.76 1.54
CA LEU A 209 -17.38 6.72 0.57
C LEU A 209 -18.03 5.53 1.30
N ARG A 210 -19.09 4.96 0.74
CA ARG A 210 -19.71 3.77 1.30
C ARG A 210 -18.76 2.59 1.15
N ALA A 211 -18.46 1.89 2.25
CA ALA A 211 -17.60 0.73 2.22
C ALA A 211 -18.36 -0.48 1.63
N PRO A 212 -17.72 -1.40 0.89
CA PRO A 212 -18.43 -2.50 0.20
C PRO A 212 -19.21 -3.43 1.14
N GLU A 213 -18.70 -3.65 2.35
CA GLU A 213 -19.34 -4.39 3.44
C GLU A 213 -20.40 -3.58 4.22
N GLY A 214 -20.83 -2.43 3.70
CA GLY A 214 -21.91 -1.60 4.27
C GLY A 214 -21.46 -0.56 5.30
N GLY A 215 -20.16 -0.47 5.58
CA GLY A 215 -19.57 0.56 6.44
C GLY A 215 -19.36 1.92 5.76
N LEU A 216 -18.53 2.75 6.37
CA LEU A 216 -18.13 4.07 5.90
C LEU A 216 -16.60 4.18 5.85
N ILE A 217 -16.06 4.53 4.69
CA ILE A 217 -14.66 4.97 4.52
C ILE A 217 -14.67 6.50 4.53
N THR A 218 -13.99 7.11 5.50
CA THR A 218 -13.71 8.55 5.53
C THR A 218 -12.25 8.76 5.12
N VAL A 219 -12.02 9.65 4.16
CA VAL A 219 -10.68 10.09 3.77
C VAL A 219 -10.55 11.58 4.04
N GLU A 220 -9.51 11.98 4.74
CA GLU A 220 -9.27 13.34 5.20
C GLU A 220 -7.83 13.76 4.86
N ARG A 221 -7.60 15.03 4.50
CA ARG A 221 -6.25 15.59 4.38
C ARG A 221 -6.16 17.01 4.93
N PRO A 222 -5.06 17.41 5.59
CA PRO A 222 -5.10 18.52 6.55
C PRO A 222 -5.25 19.94 5.97
N ARG A 223 -5.02 20.17 4.68
CA ARG A 223 -5.00 21.55 4.11
C ARG A 223 -5.55 21.71 2.70
N LEU A 224 -5.57 20.65 1.89
CA LEU A 224 -5.86 20.74 0.46
C LEU A 224 -7.28 20.20 0.17
N PRO A 225 -8.21 20.98 -0.39
CA PRO A 225 -9.53 20.45 -0.78
C PRO A 225 -9.41 19.36 -1.85
N PHE A 226 -10.23 18.31 -1.76
CA PHE A 226 -10.34 17.28 -2.80
C PHE A 226 -11.15 17.82 -4.00
N THR A 227 -10.65 17.53 -5.20
CA THR A 227 -11.35 17.83 -6.45
C THR A 227 -12.44 16.79 -6.74
N PRO A 228 -13.48 17.14 -7.52
CA PRO A 228 -14.47 16.17 -7.99
C PRO A 228 -13.84 14.99 -8.76
N ALA A 229 -12.73 15.23 -9.46
CA ALA A 229 -11.98 14.19 -10.17
C ALA A 229 -11.26 13.20 -9.22
N GLU A 230 -10.68 13.69 -8.11
CA GLU A 230 -10.11 12.82 -7.06
C GLU A 230 -11.20 11.95 -6.42
N PHE A 231 -12.34 12.54 -6.09
CA PHE A 231 -13.50 11.83 -5.53
C PHE A 231 -14.05 10.77 -6.49
N ALA A 232 -14.22 11.10 -7.77
CA ALA A 232 -14.67 10.14 -8.79
C ALA A 232 -13.72 8.96 -8.96
N ARG A 233 -12.39 9.20 -8.94
CA ARG A 233 -11.38 8.12 -8.97
C ARG A 233 -11.45 7.22 -7.73
N ALA A 234 -11.56 7.82 -6.54
CA ALA A 234 -11.65 7.07 -5.29
C ALA A 234 -12.92 6.21 -5.23
N ARG A 235 -14.07 6.76 -5.64
CA ARG A 235 -15.33 6.01 -5.74
C ARG A 235 -15.22 4.86 -6.75
N ALA A 236 -14.68 5.10 -7.94
CA ALA A 236 -14.52 4.06 -8.96
C ALA A 236 -13.62 2.89 -8.48
N LEU A 237 -12.61 3.16 -7.65
CA LEU A 237 -11.78 2.13 -7.02
C LEU A 237 -12.55 1.32 -5.96
N VAL A 238 -13.36 1.98 -5.13
CA VAL A 238 -14.23 1.31 -4.15
C VAL A 238 -15.30 0.45 -4.85
N ASP A 239 -15.91 0.97 -5.92
CA ASP A 239 -16.89 0.25 -6.75
C ASP A 239 -16.25 -0.98 -7.43
N LEU A 240 -15.00 -0.87 -7.89
CA LEU A 240 -14.24 -1.99 -8.44
C LEU A 240 -14.01 -3.07 -7.38
N ASP A 241 -13.51 -2.70 -6.20
CA ASP A 241 -13.27 -3.65 -5.11
C ASP A 241 -14.56 -4.36 -4.66
N ALA A 242 -15.68 -3.61 -4.56
CA ALA A 242 -16.99 -4.16 -4.26
C ALA A 242 -17.44 -5.22 -5.29
N ARG A 243 -17.27 -4.94 -6.59
CA ARG A 243 -17.61 -5.88 -7.68
C ARG A 243 -16.75 -7.14 -7.67
N LEU A 244 -15.50 -7.03 -7.24
CA LEU A 244 -14.57 -8.16 -7.15
C LEU A 244 -14.78 -9.02 -5.88
N GLY A 245 -15.55 -8.55 -4.89
CA GLY A 245 -15.94 -9.30 -3.67
C GLY A 245 -14.85 -9.40 -2.57
N PRO A 246 -14.89 -10.44 -1.71
CA PRO A 246 -13.79 -10.75 -0.77
C PRO A 246 -12.69 -11.60 -1.43
N ARG A 247 -11.42 -11.22 -1.25
CA ARG A 247 -10.22 -11.89 -1.80
C ARG A 247 -9.08 -11.83 -0.79
N ILE A 248 -8.49 -12.98 -0.46
CA ILE A 248 -7.36 -13.08 0.45
C ILE A 248 -6.33 -14.08 -0.11
N PRO A 249 -5.02 -13.72 -0.17
CA PRO A 249 -3.97 -14.60 -0.66
C PRO A 249 -3.88 -15.90 0.15
N ARG A 250 -3.95 -17.05 -0.54
CA ARG A 250 -3.95 -18.39 0.08
C ARG A 250 -2.55 -18.95 0.35
N GLY A 251 -1.61 -18.09 0.76
CA GLY A 251 -0.27 -18.50 1.18
C GLY A 251 -0.32 -19.25 2.51
N ARG A 252 0.42 -20.36 2.61
CA ARG A 252 0.66 -21.11 3.85
C ARG A 252 2.12 -21.55 3.89
N ASP A 253 2.87 -21.00 4.83
CA ASP A 253 4.24 -21.40 5.07
C ASP A 253 4.31 -22.33 6.28
N VAL A 254 5.12 -23.39 6.18
CA VAL A 254 5.31 -24.39 7.24
C VAL A 254 6.68 -24.19 7.87
N LEU A 255 6.74 -24.27 9.19
CA LEU A 255 7.90 -23.97 10.01
C LEU A 255 8.04 -25.00 11.13
N THR A 256 9.21 -25.63 11.20
CA THR A 256 9.57 -26.50 12.32
C THR A 256 10.11 -25.65 13.46
N LEU A 257 9.40 -25.60 14.59
CA LEU A 257 9.92 -24.93 15.79
C LEU A 257 11.10 -25.72 16.39
N PRO A 258 12.04 -25.06 17.09
CA PRO A 258 13.18 -25.73 17.73
C PRO A 258 12.79 -26.89 18.68
N GLU A 259 11.58 -26.84 19.23
CA GLU A 259 11.01 -27.87 20.10
C GLU A 259 10.23 -28.96 19.34
N GLY A 260 10.55 -29.20 18.07
CA GLY A 260 10.03 -30.33 17.26
C GLY A 260 8.55 -30.28 16.93
N SER A 261 7.89 -29.13 17.10
CA SER A 261 6.48 -28.93 16.76
C SER A 261 6.36 -28.14 15.46
N ASP A 262 5.86 -28.76 14.39
CA ASP A 262 5.56 -28.03 13.15
C ASP A 262 4.34 -27.13 13.35
N ILE A 263 4.55 -25.83 13.11
CA ILE A 263 3.48 -24.86 12.92
C ILE A 263 3.43 -24.43 11.46
N SER A 264 2.29 -23.90 11.05
CA SER A 264 2.17 -23.21 9.77
C SER A 264 1.49 -21.86 9.96
N VAL A 265 1.98 -20.84 9.27
CA VAL A 265 1.39 -19.51 9.28
C VAL A 265 0.65 -19.28 7.96
N ARG A 266 -0.58 -18.75 8.05
CA ARG A 266 -1.37 -18.33 6.89
C ARG A 266 -2.13 -17.04 7.17
N ARG A 267 -2.62 -16.39 6.11
CA ARG A 267 -3.63 -15.32 6.22
C ARG A 267 -4.89 -15.87 6.89
N ALA A 268 -5.56 -15.05 7.70
CA ALA A 268 -6.80 -15.37 8.37
C ALA A 268 -7.84 -14.26 8.23
N ASP A 269 -9.12 -14.63 8.27
CA ASP A 269 -10.24 -13.76 7.92
C ASP A 269 -11.49 -13.98 8.78
N THR A 270 -12.60 -13.31 8.47
CA THR A 270 -13.85 -13.43 9.24
C THR A 270 -14.46 -14.83 9.24
N GLY A 271 -14.09 -15.71 8.29
CA GLY A 271 -14.42 -17.13 8.30
C GLY A 271 -13.65 -17.93 9.36
N ASP A 272 -12.49 -17.44 9.82
CA ASP A 272 -11.72 -18.02 10.92
C ASP A 272 -12.24 -17.63 12.31
N LEU A 273 -13.28 -16.80 12.41
CA LEU A 273 -13.86 -16.33 13.68
C LEU A 273 -14.18 -17.46 14.68
N PRO A 274 -14.74 -18.63 14.28
CA PRO A 274 -14.95 -19.75 15.21
C PRO A 274 -13.64 -20.34 15.75
N ALA A 275 -12.60 -20.44 14.91
CA ALA A 275 -11.30 -20.98 15.31
C ALA A 275 -10.52 -20.00 16.20
N ALA A 276 -10.65 -18.69 15.94
CA ALA A 276 -10.10 -17.63 16.78
C ALA A 276 -10.75 -17.60 18.17
N ARG A 277 -12.09 -17.64 18.24
CA ARG A 277 -12.85 -17.77 19.50
C ARG A 277 -12.41 -19.00 20.30
N ALA A 278 -12.37 -20.18 19.66
CA ALA A 278 -11.94 -21.41 20.32
C ALA A 278 -10.49 -21.34 20.84
N MET A 279 -9.62 -20.53 20.22
CA MET A 279 -8.27 -20.26 20.73
C MET A 279 -8.29 -19.32 21.94
N HIS A 280 -9.10 -18.26 21.92
CA HIS A 280 -9.29 -17.36 23.07
C HIS A 280 -9.79 -18.10 24.31
N GLU A 281 -10.77 -19.00 24.16
CA GLU A 281 -11.32 -19.82 25.24
C GLU A 281 -10.27 -20.71 25.94
N ARG A 282 -9.13 -20.97 25.30
CA ARG A 282 -7.99 -21.71 25.86
C ARG A 282 -6.86 -20.83 26.40
N CYS A 283 -6.93 -19.51 26.19
CA CYS A 283 -5.96 -18.56 26.72
C CYS A 283 -6.26 -18.24 28.18
N SER A 284 -5.21 -18.02 28.98
CA SER A 284 -5.42 -17.53 30.35
C SER A 284 -5.97 -16.10 30.35
N GLU A 285 -6.72 -15.75 31.39
CA GLU A 285 -7.21 -14.38 31.60
C GLU A 285 -6.06 -13.35 31.61
N ARG A 286 -4.87 -13.76 32.06
CA ARG A 286 -3.63 -12.96 31.99
C ARG A 286 -3.20 -12.72 30.53
N THR A 287 -3.18 -13.76 29.69
CA THR A 287 -2.87 -13.64 28.26
C THR A 287 -3.86 -12.72 27.55
N LEU A 288 -5.16 -12.84 27.85
CA LEU A 288 -6.19 -11.97 27.29
C LEU A 288 -6.02 -10.51 27.76
N ARG A 289 -5.79 -10.25 29.06
CA ARG A 289 -5.54 -8.89 29.59
C ARG A 289 -4.27 -8.22 29.04
N MET A 290 -3.25 -8.98 28.65
CA MET A 290 -2.05 -8.41 28.00
C MET A 290 -2.30 -8.00 26.54
N ARG A 291 -3.31 -8.59 25.89
CA ARG A 291 -3.71 -8.28 24.50
C ARG A 291 -4.81 -7.22 24.43
N TYR A 292 -5.75 -7.23 25.36
CA TYR A 292 -6.94 -6.39 25.40
C TYR A 292 -6.89 -5.45 26.60
N HIS A 293 -6.66 -4.16 26.34
CA HIS A 293 -6.60 -3.10 27.35
C HIS A 293 -7.98 -2.67 27.89
N GLY A 294 -9.02 -3.45 27.60
CA GLY A 294 -10.41 -3.26 28.05
C GLY A 294 -11.01 -4.57 28.61
N PRO A 295 -12.33 -4.62 28.88
CA PRO A 295 -12.97 -5.79 29.45
C PRO A 295 -12.76 -7.06 28.59
N VAL A 296 -12.22 -8.12 29.19
CA VAL A 296 -11.92 -9.38 28.49
C VAL A 296 -13.16 -10.02 27.85
N GLY A 297 -14.35 -9.82 28.44
CA GLY A 297 -15.62 -10.30 27.87
C GLY A 297 -15.98 -9.72 26.50
N ASP A 298 -15.39 -8.58 26.11
CA ASP A 298 -15.58 -7.98 24.79
C ASP A 298 -14.57 -8.47 23.73
N ALA A 299 -13.56 -9.26 24.11
CA ALA A 299 -12.49 -9.71 23.20
C ALA A 299 -13.02 -10.43 21.95
N ASP A 300 -14.05 -11.26 22.11
CA ASP A 300 -14.68 -11.97 20.99
C ASP A 300 -15.51 -11.06 20.07
N ARG A 301 -16.00 -9.95 20.60
CA ARG A 301 -16.70 -8.93 19.81
C ARG A 301 -15.69 -8.11 18.99
N TYR A 302 -14.49 -7.91 19.52
CA TYR A 302 -13.35 -7.35 18.79
C TYR A 302 -12.79 -8.28 17.71
N LEU A 303 -12.84 -9.60 17.87
CA LEU A 303 -12.30 -10.55 16.88
C LEU A 303 -12.87 -10.33 15.47
N ASN A 304 -14.17 -10.08 15.32
CA ASN A 304 -14.77 -9.87 13.99
C ASN A 304 -14.23 -8.60 13.29
N HIS A 305 -13.84 -7.58 14.06
CA HIS A 305 -13.18 -6.39 13.53
C HIS A 305 -11.71 -6.70 13.18
N LEU A 306 -10.96 -7.34 14.08
CA LEU A 306 -9.56 -7.71 13.86
C LEU A 306 -9.36 -8.68 12.68
N LEU A 307 -10.34 -9.55 12.41
CA LEU A 307 -10.35 -10.47 11.28
C LEU A 307 -10.92 -9.84 9.99
N GLY A 308 -11.48 -8.64 10.06
CA GLY A 308 -12.00 -7.90 8.92
C GLY A 308 -10.86 -7.37 8.05
N PRO A 309 -10.77 -7.72 6.75
CA PRO A 309 -9.62 -7.34 5.92
C PRO A 309 -9.46 -5.82 5.73
N ARG A 310 -10.51 -5.03 5.99
CA ARG A 310 -10.47 -3.56 5.86
C ARG A 310 -9.65 -2.84 6.91
N PHE A 311 -9.51 -3.46 8.07
CA PHE A 311 -8.85 -2.88 9.23
C PHE A 311 -7.38 -3.29 9.29
N GLY A 312 -6.94 -4.19 8.41
CA GLY A 312 -5.57 -4.68 8.42
C GLY A 312 -5.37 -6.06 7.82
N ARG A 313 -4.27 -6.68 8.21
CA ARG A 313 -3.82 -8.02 7.83
C ARG A 313 -3.67 -8.90 9.05
N THR A 314 -4.52 -9.94 9.16
CA THR A 314 -4.35 -10.98 10.18
C THR A 314 -3.62 -12.22 9.63
N LEU A 315 -2.76 -12.78 10.48
CA LEU A 315 -2.09 -14.06 10.33
C LEU A 315 -2.50 -15.00 11.47
N ALA A 316 -2.71 -16.27 11.15
CA ALA A 316 -2.94 -17.33 12.13
C ALA A 316 -1.79 -18.34 12.11
N ALA A 317 -1.20 -18.61 13.28
CA ALA A 317 -0.32 -19.75 13.51
C ALA A 317 -1.16 -20.98 13.86
N GLN A 318 -0.97 -22.07 13.12
CA GLN A 318 -1.74 -23.31 13.24
C GLN A 318 -0.82 -24.51 13.41
N THR A 319 -1.20 -25.48 14.23
CA THR A 319 -0.53 -26.78 14.31
C THR A 319 -0.69 -27.59 13.02
N ALA A 320 0.06 -28.68 12.87
CA ALA A 320 -0.14 -29.66 11.79
C ALA A 320 -1.60 -30.14 11.65
N SER A 321 -2.35 -30.25 12.76
CA SER A 321 -3.79 -30.61 12.77
C SER A 321 -4.74 -29.47 12.41
N GLY A 322 -4.24 -28.29 12.04
CA GLY A 322 -5.05 -27.11 11.68
C GLY A 322 -5.57 -26.29 12.87
N ARG A 323 -5.27 -26.68 14.11
CA ARG A 323 -5.70 -25.94 15.32
C ARG A 323 -4.93 -24.62 15.41
N VAL A 324 -5.65 -23.49 15.42
CA VAL A 324 -5.09 -22.15 15.70
C VAL A 324 -4.52 -22.10 17.12
N VAL A 325 -3.28 -21.64 17.25
CA VAL A 325 -2.54 -21.50 18.53
C VAL A 325 -1.96 -20.12 18.74
N GLY A 326 -2.02 -19.24 17.73
CA GLY A 326 -1.70 -17.83 17.85
C GLY A 326 -2.28 -17.02 16.71
N LEU A 327 -2.57 -15.75 16.98
CA LEU A 327 -3.03 -14.76 16.03
C LEU A 327 -2.10 -13.55 16.09
N GLY A 328 -1.84 -12.96 14.93
CA GLY A 328 -1.14 -11.70 14.83
C GLY A 328 -1.84 -10.78 13.84
N HIS A 329 -2.00 -9.52 14.22
CA HIS A 329 -2.74 -8.51 13.48
C HIS A 329 -1.80 -7.34 13.18
N LEU A 330 -1.73 -6.95 11.91
CA LEU A 330 -1.18 -5.67 11.46
C LEU A 330 -2.38 -4.80 11.11
N LEU A 331 -2.62 -3.72 11.83
CA LEU A 331 -3.80 -2.86 11.68
C LEU A 331 -3.44 -1.54 11.00
N TRP A 332 -4.38 -1.00 10.24
CA TRP A 332 -4.25 0.29 9.57
C TRP A 332 -4.77 1.39 10.50
N ASP A 333 -3.89 2.25 11.01
CA ASP A 333 -4.28 3.40 11.85
C ASP A 333 -3.84 4.72 11.20
N GLY A 334 -4.75 5.32 10.43
CA GLY A 334 -4.49 6.60 9.76
C GLY A 334 -3.39 6.51 8.70
N ASP A 335 -2.22 7.05 9.01
CA ASP A 335 -0.99 6.97 8.22
C ASP A 335 0.08 6.03 8.81
N GLU A 336 -0.11 5.55 10.04
CA GLU A 336 0.73 4.58 10.74
C GLU A 336 0.15 3.14 10.66
N THR A 337 0.87 2.17 11.23
CA THR A 337 0.38 0.79 11.35
C THR A 337 0.69 0.19 12.71
N GLU A 338 -0.34 -0.35 13.37
CA GLU A 338 -0.22 -1.04 14.67
C GLU A 338 0.05 -2.53 14.44
N VAL A 339 0.87 -3.17 15.29
CA VAL A 339 0.99 -4.63 15.37
C VAL A 339 0.59 -5.14 16.76
N ALA A 340 -0.28 -6.14 16.78
CA ALA A 340 -0.77 -6.76 18.00
C ALA A 340 -0.85 -8.28 17.87
N LEU A 341 -0.44 -9.00 18.93
CA LEU A 341 -0.22 -10.44 18.91
C LEU A 341 -0.90 -11.11 20.12
N ILE A 342 -1.41 -12.33 19.93
CA ILE A 342 -1.82 -13.22 21.00
C ILE A 342 -1.39 -14.66 20.69
N VAL A 343 -0.85 -15.36 21.68
CA VAL A 343 -0.39 -16.75 21.56
C VAL A 343 -0.91 -17.54 22.76
N GLU A 344 -1.50 -18.71 22.51
CA GLU A 344 -2.01 -19.65 23.52
C GLU A 344 -0.91 -19.95 24.55
N ASP A 345 -1.22 -19.94 25.85
CA ASP A 345 -0.22 -20.05 26.93
C ASP A 345 0.75 -21.23 26.75
N ALA A 346 0.27 -22.38 26.27
CA ALA A 346 1.06 -23.58 25.98
C ALA A 346 2.05 -23.45 24.80
N TRP A 347 1.94 -22.38 24.00
CA TRP A 347 2.77 -22.08 22.82
C TRP A 347 3.63 -20.82 22.99
N GLN A 348 3.49 -20.11 24.12
CA GLN A 348 4.34 -18.96 24.46
C GLN A 348 5.80 -19.40 24.69
N ARG A 349 6.74 -18.50 24.39
CA ARG A 349 8.21 -18.73 24.45
C ARG A 349 8.78 -19.78 23.49
N ARG A 350 7.96 -20.41 22.63
CA ARG A 350 8.38 -21.38 21.59
C ARG A 350 8.72 -20.74 20.23
N GLY A 351 8.94 -19.42 20.17
CA GLY A 351 9.22 -18.66 18.94
C GLY A 351 7.99 -18.12 18.18
N VAL A 352 6.79 -18.70 18.38
CA VAL A 352 5.56 -18.40 17.61
C VAL A 352 5.24 -16.90 17.48
N GLY A 353 5.36 -16.14 18.57
CA GLY A 353 5.06 -14.69 18.55
C GLY A 353 6.06 -13.86 17.74
N GLY A 354 7.35 -14.21 17.79
CA GLY A 354 8.40 -13.53 17.02
C GLY A 354 8.26 -13.80 15.52
N GLU A 355 7.89 -15.02 15.15
CA GLU A 355 7.61 -15.39 13.75
C GLU A 355 6.39 -14.66 13.18
N LEU A 356 5.28 -14.62 13.93
CA LEU A 356 4.10 -13.85 13.54
C LEU A 356 4.47 -12.36 13.36
N LEU A 357 5.23 -11.79 14.30
CA LEU A 357 5.69 -10.41 14.24
C LEU A 357 6.56 -10.12 13.00
N ALA A 358 7.58 -10.93 12.75
CA ALA A 358 8.48 -10.77 11.60
C ALA A 358 7.71 -10.79 10.27
N ARG A 359 6.70 -11.67 10.13
CA ARG A 359 5.84 -11.74 8.96
C ARG A 359 4.91 -10.54 8.81
N LEU A 360 4.35 -10.04 9.90
CA LEU A 360 3.52 -8.83 9.88
C LEU A 360 4.36 -7.59 9.50
N VAL A 361 5.59 -7.51 10.00
CA VAL A 361 6.56 -6.48 9.62
C VAL A 361 6.95 -6.58 8.14
N ALA A 362 7.16 -7.78 7.61
CA ALA A 362 7.37 -7.98 6.17
C ALA A 362 6.15 -7.53 5.34
N LEU A 363 4.93 -7.89 5.77
CA LEU A 363 3.68 -7.44 5.13
C LEU A 363 3.44 -5.92 5.20
N ALA A 364 4.02 -5.23 6.20
CA ALA A 364 3.99 -3.78 6.32
C ALA A 364 5.05 -3.11 5.42
N ALA A 365 6.25 -3.70 5.32
CA ALA A 365 7.28 -3.25 4.39
C ALA A 365 6.83 -3.40 2.92
N GLU A 366 6.25 -4.56 2.56
CA GLU A 366 5.60 -4.80 1.26
C GLU A 366 4.45 -3.82 1.00
N ALA A 367 3.74 -3.39 2.05
CA ALA A 367 2.67 -2.42 1.92
C ALA A 367 3.15 -0.99 1.61
N GLY A 368 4.44 -0.69 1.86
CA GLY A 368 5.03 0.65 1.77
C GLY A 368 4.84 1.47 3.04
N CYS A 369 4.83 0.83 4.22
CA CYS A 369 4.75 1.51 5.51
C CYS A 369 6.16 1.84 6.04
N ALA A 370 6.35 3.07 6.52
CA ALA A 370 7.63 3.54 7.07
C ALA A 370 7.89 3.04 8.51
N THR A 371 6.82 2.82 9.27
CA THR A 371 6.85 2.41 10.68
C THR A 371 5.77 1.38 11.00
N VAL A 372 6.06 0.55 12.00
CA VAL A 372 5.09 -0.33 12.68
C VAL A 372 5.25 -0.10 14.18
N TYR A 373 4.16 0.19 14.90
CA TYR A 373 4.18 0.36 16.36
C TYR A 373 3.39 -0.72 17.09
N ALA A 374 3.70 -0.96 18.36
CA ALA A 374 2.97 -1.88 19.23
C ALA A 374 2.65 -1.21 20.56
N VAL A 375 1.37 -1.22 20.96
CA VAL A 375 0.91 -0.68 22.26
C VAL A 375 0.74 -1.81 23.26
N THR A 376 1.50 -1.77 24.35
CA THR A 376 1.45 -2.83 25.37
C THR A 376 1.71 -2.30 26.78
N GLN A 377 1.52 -3.13 27.80
CA GLN A 377 1.90 -2.74 29.18
C GLN A 377 3.42 -2.78 29.31
N ALA A 378 4.02 -1.84 30.03
CA ALA A 378 5.49 -1.81 30.23
C ALA A 378 6.05 -3.08 30.90
N SER A 379 5.20 -3.84 31.60
CA SER A 379 5.49 -5.16 32.17
C SER A 379 5.53 -6.32 31.17
N ASN A 380 5.05 -6.14 29.93
CA ASN A 380 4.99 -7.18 28.91
C ASN A 380 6.35 -7.41 28.24
N THR A 381 7.26 -8.02 28.98
CA THR A 381 8.61 -8.40 28.52
C THR A 381 8.60 -9.29 27.27
N GLY A 382 7.54 -10.06 27.04
CA GLY A 382 7.38 -10.91 25.86
C GLY A 382 7.27 -10.10 24.56
N MET A 383 6.44 -9.05 24.55
CA MET A 383 6.32 -8.14 23.40
C MET A 383 7.62 -7.34 23.18
N VAL A 384 8.23 -6.84 24.26
CA VAL A 384 9.51 -6.10 24.17
C VAL A 384 10.62 -6.98 23.59
N ALA A 385 10.70 -8.26 23.99
CA ALA A 385 11.65 -9.22 23.44
C ALA A 385 11.37 -9.54 21.97
N ALA A 386 10.10 -9.71 21.58
CA ALA A 386 9.71 -9.95 20.19
C ALA A 386 10.09 -8.76 19.29
N MET A 387 9.76 -7.52 19.68
CA MET A 387 10.13 -6.31 18.93
C MET A 387 11.64 -6.16 18.79
N ARG A 388 12.42 -6.40 19.86
CA ARG A 388 13.90 -6.40 19.78
C ARG A 388 14.45 -7.49 18.86
N GLY A 389 13.77 -8.64 18.77
CA GLY A 389 14.11 -9.74 17.88
C GLY A 389 14.05 -9.40 16.39
N LEU A 390 13.39 -8.31 16.00
CA LEU A 390 13.35 -7.82 14.62
C LEU A 390 14.69 -7.26 14.13
N GLY A 391 15.59 -6.84 15.02
CA GLY A 391 16.86 -6.21 14.66
C GLY A 391 16.73 -4.82 14.01
N LEU A 392 15.53 -4.22 14.03
CA LEU A 392 15.24 -2.89 13.50
C LEU A 392 15.52 -1.79 14.55
N PRO A 393 15.72 -0.52 14.13
CA PRO A 393 15.71 0.62 15.04
C PRO A 393 14.36 0.71 15.77
N LEU A 394 14.39 0.79 17.10
CA LEU A 394 13.22 0.88 17.96
C LEU A 394 13.23 2.18 18.78
N ASP A 395 12.15 2.95 18.67
CA ASP A 395 11.83 4.04 19.57
C ASP A 395 10.89 3.55 20.69
N TYR A 396 11.02 4.12 21.89
CA TYR A 396 10.29 3.72 23.09
C TYR A 396 9.62 4.93 23.74
N GLN A 397 8.30 4.88 23.95
CA GLN A 397 7.54 5.91 24.68
C GLN A 397 6.74 5.26 25.80
N ILE A 398 6.81 5.80 27.02
CA ILE A 398 6.13 5.25 28.20
C ILE A 398 5.29 6.34 28.85
N GLU A 399 4.00 6.06 29.05
CA GLU A 399 3.03 6.94 29.69
C GLU A 399 2.06 6.11 30.53
N GLU A 400 1.87 6.46 31.81
CA GLU A 400 0.98 5.79 32.77
C GLU A 400 1.09 4.25 32.86
N GLY A 401 2.27 3.69 32.57
CA GLY A 401 2.52 2.24 32.57
C GLY A 401 2.19 1.53 31.24
N THR A 402 1.65 2.26 30.27
CA THR A 402 1.60 1.86 28.86
C THR A 402 2.95 2.14 28.21
N LEU A 403 3.37 1.26 27.32
CA LEU A 403 4.59 1.32 26.52
C LEU A 403 4.20 1.20 25.04
N VAL A 404 4.57 2.21 24.26
CA VAL A 404 4.56 2.17 22.79
C VAL A 404 5.97 1.86 22.32
N LEU A 405 6.12 0.81 21.51
CA LEU A 405 7.36 0.49 20.80
C LEU A 405 7.16 0.74 19.32
N THR A 406 7.96 1.61 18.70
CA THR A 406 7.86 1.92 17.26
C THR A 406 9.10 1.41 16.54
N ALA A 407 8.90 0.47 15.61
CA ALA A 407 9.94 -0.05 14.72
C ALA A 407 9.96 0.74 13.41
N ARG A 408 11.13 1.23 13.01
CA ARG A 408 11.34 1.85 11.69
C ARG A 408 11.63 0.79 10.64
N LEU A 409 10.82 0.76 9.58
CA LEU A 409 10.96 -0.14 8.44
C LEU A 409 11.83 0.44 7.33
N ASP A 410 11.96 1.78 7.29
CA ASP A 410 12.84 2.48 6.37
C ASP A 410 14.31 2.06 6.57
N ALA A 411 14.80 1.19 5.70
CA ALA A 411 16.22 1.04 5.47
C ALA A 411 16.74 2.23 4.67
N GLU A 412 16.97 3.36 5.35
CA GLU A 412 18.11 4.19 4.98
C GLU A 412 19.34 3.27 4.97
N PRO A 413 20.05 3.08 3.85
CA PRO A 413 21.30 2.35 3.88
C PRO A 413 22.22 3.10 4.83
N ALA A 414 22.77 2.43 5.84
CA ALA A 414 23.62 3.06 6.84
C ALA A 414 24.91 3.60 6.19
N VAL A 415 24.86 4.83 5.66
CA VAL A 415 25.98 5.51 5.02
C VAL A 415 27.04 5.76 6.10
N GLY A 416 28.13 4.99 6.05
CA GLY A 416 29.37 5.31 6.74
C GLY A 416 29.50 4.83 8.19
N ARG A 417 29.32 3.52 8.47
CA ARG A 417 29.96 2.86 9.63
C ARG A 417 30.45 1.44 9.34
N LEU A 418 31.48 1.28 8.48
CA LEU A 418 32.55 0.27 8.66
C LEU A 418 33.76 0.44 7.69
N PHE A 419 34.50 1.53 7.84
CA PHE A 419 35.97 1.54 7.74
C PHE A 419 36.40 2.27 9.01
N GLU A 420 37.12 1.69 9.97
CA GLU A 420 38.25 0.77 9.85
C GLU A 420 38.13 -0.43 10.80
N LEU A 421 38.55 -1.62 10.38
CA LEU A 421 39.19 -2.62 11.27
C LEU A 421 39.94 -3.67 10.44
N ARG A 422 41.26 -3.79 10.71
CA ARG A 422 42.17 -4.89 10.30
C ARG A 422 42.56 -5.00 8.82
N GLY A 423 43.54 -4.20 8.41
CA GLY A 423 44.53 -4.66 7.43
C GLY A 423 45.48 -5.70 8.07
N PRO A 424 45.85 -6.81 7.39
CA PRO A 424 46.76 -7.81 7.94
C PRO A 424 48.21 -7.33 7.98
N ARG A 425 48.91 -7.58 9.10
CA ARG A 425 50.36 -7.35 9.21
C ARG A 425 51.13 -8.38 8.38
N THR A 426 51.62 -7.99 7.21
CA THR A 426 52.64 -8.74 6.47
C THR A 426 54.00 -8.53 7.11
N GLY A 427 54.42 -9.47 7.97
CA GLY A 427 55.79 -9.55 8.43
C GLY A 427 56.71 -10.01 7.30
N ILE A 428 57.54 -9.09 6.77
CA ILE A 428 58.69 -9.47 5.94
C ILE A 428 59.91 -9.48 6.85
N GLY A 429 60.33 -10.67 7.26
CA GLY A 429 61.67 -10.86 7.80
C GLY A 429 62.69 -10.91 6.65
N ARG A 430 63.73 -10.09 6.74
CA ARG A 430 65.04 -10.38 6.13
C ARG A 430 66.14 -10.03 7.12
N SER A 431 67.05 -10.99 7.24
CA SER A 431 68.46 -10.92 7.67
C SER A 431 69.03 -9.53 7.90
#